data_AF-A0A5N7BIX2-F1
#
_entry.id   AF-A0A5N7BIX2-F1
#
_cell.length_a   1.000
_cell.length_b   1.000
_cell.length_c   1.000
_cell.angle_alpha   90.00
_cell.angle_beta   90.00
_cell.angle_gamma   90.00
#
_symmetry.space_group_name_H-M   'P 1'
#
loop_
_entity.id
_entity.type
_entity.pdbx_description
1 polymer ?
#
loop_
_entity_poly.entity_id
_entity_poly.type
_entity_poly.pdbx_seq_one_letter_code
_entity_poly.pdbx_strand_id
1 'polypeptide(L)'
;MGIALDISFPGAAQCAPGDRKHRRLPIFESGQGVQGTIVVSPRDLRAPMSGTVKVSLEGITGPMSNKYGQHIPSSLNLNFSPASNQSAILCSKATCSIEYRIRAQILVEGRCVVESVQPFTLWTSQGRQPPVCIEDFPGEYKLSASKTLRSPLLRPTGRLQIYSHEPLPLEFSPEKEGAATSVRLQLRYESLKNDGARLPPPRFYGVIRSSLKASTFVSIQPQRRSPAACDASTFPFTFETRKAYGSKLRKLYFPHWTPLEIDTGTVWETETDLTFRCDDLACLTPSFSSMLVSRRYSLKMYIVISGHGHAAFKLKLPIQVMYTGRRFLPSEEIMYTNGPEDMPPAYSP
;
A
#
# COMPACT_ATOMS: atom_id res chain seq x y z
N MET A 1 39.76 -1.04 27.94
CA MET A 1 39.28 -2.09 27.02
C MET A 1 38.25 -1.46 26.09
N GLY A 2 38.65 -1.08 24.88
CA GLY A 2 37.74 -0.49 23.91
C GLY A 2 37.20 -1.59 22.98
N ILE A 3 35.88 -1.73 22.88
CA ILE A 3 35.25 -2.68 21.95
C ILE A 3 34.32 -1.85 21.05
N ALA A 4 34.31 -2.15 19.76
CA ALA A 4 33.36 -1.58 18.81
C ALA A 4 32.38 -2.67 18.36
N LEU A 5 31.11 -2.30 18.26
CA LEU A 5 30.03 -3.14 17.77
C LEU A 5 29.34 -2.38 16.63
N ASP A 6 29.31 -2.99 15.45
CA ASP A 6 28.66 -2.40 14.28
C ASP A 6 27.63 -3.36 13.68
N ILE A 7 26.54 -2.81 13.18
CA ILE A 7 25.45 -3.56 12.53
C ILE A 7 25.38 -3.09 11.09
N SER A 8 25.66 -4.00 10.16
CA SER A 8 25.56 -3.73 8.72
C SER A 8 24.49 -4.63 8.09
N PHE A 9 23.87 -4.14 7.02
CA PHE A 9 22.86 -4.89 6.27
C PHE A 9 23.36 -5.17 4.85
N PRO A 10 23.32 -6.42 4.37
CA PRO A 10 23.73 -6.75 3.02
C PRO A 10 22.80 -6.09 2.00
N GLY A 11 23.36 -5.53 0.92
CA GLY A 11 22.59 -5.10 -0.24
C GLY A 11 21.57 -3.99 0.03
N ALA A 12 21.86 -3.01 0.89
CA ALA A 12 21.06 -1.79 1.03
C ALA A 12 21.08 -0.96 -0.27
N ALA A 13 20.40 -1.45 -1.31
CA ALA A 13 20.27 -0.78 -2.59
C ALA A 13 19.39 0.45 -2.41
N GLN A 14 19.93 1.59 -2.84
CA GLN A 14 19.24 2.86 -2.90
C GLN A 14 18.04 2.72 -3.85
N CYS A 15 16.83 3.06 -3.41
CA CYS A 15 15.66 3.25 -4.29
C CYS A 15 15.98 4.51 -5.18
N ALA A 16 16.79 4.35 -6.25
CA ALA A 16 17.24 5.33 -7.28
C ALA A 16 17.88 6.68 -6.84
N PRO A 17 18.77 7.29 -7.65
CA PRO A 17 19.57 8.46 -7.26
C PRO A 17 18.76 9.75 -7.45
N GLY A 18 18.23 10.30 -6.36
CA GLY A 18 17.50 11.57 -6.43
C GLY A 18 17.58 12.48 -5.21
N ASP A 19 18.05 12.01 -4.05
CA ASP A 19 18.03 12.87 -2.86
C ASP A 19 19.19 12.56 -1.90
N ARG A 20 20.29 13.33 -2.04
CA ARG A 20 21.57 13.15 -1.34
C ARG A 20 21.59 13.63 0.12
N LYS A 21 20.45 13.93 0.75
CA LYS A 21 20.44 14.51 2.12
C LYS A 21 19.83 13.66 3.24
N HIS A 22 19.24 12.50 2.94
CA HIS A 22 18.83 11.55 3.98
C HIS A 22 19.36 10.16 3.64
N ARG A 23 20.22 9.61 4.52
CA ARG A 23 20.70 8.23 4.44
C ARG A 23 19.45 7.33 4.45
N ARG A 24 19.05 6.80 3.29
CA ARG A 24 17.85 5.95 3.16
C ARG A 24 18.06 4.68 3.99
N LEU A 25 17.11 4.39 4.86
CA LEU A 25 17.13 3.19 5.69
C LEU A 25 16.98 1.94 4.80
N PRO A 26 17.59 0.80 5.17
CA PRO A 26 17.35 -0.47 4.51
C PRO A 26 15.88 -0.87 4.65
N ILE A 27 15.33 -1.53 3.64
CA ILE A 27 13.93 -1.92 3.58
C ILE A 27 13.85 -3.45 3.60
N PHE A 28 13.06 -3.98 4.52
CA PHE A 28 12.80 -5.42 4.67
C PHE A 28 11.32 -5.73 4.47
N GLU A 29 11.03 -6.85 3.81
CA GLU A 29 9.66 -7.33 3.61
C GLU A 29 9.30 -8.40 4.66
N SER A 30 8.06 -8.36 5.17
CA SER A 30 7.56 -9.36 6.11
C SER A 30 7.63 -10.76 5.50
N GLY A 31 8.18 -11.72 6.25
CA GLY A 31 8.33 -13.12 5.82
C GLY A 31 9.70 -13.48 5.26
N GLN A 32 10.59 -12.51 4.98
CA GLN A 32 11.95 -12.78 4.50
C GLN A 32 13.01 -12.82 5.61
N GLY A 33 12.62 -12.57 6.86
CA GLY A 33 13.56 -12.40 7.98
C GLY A 33 14.38 -11.11 7.85
N VAL A 34 14.78 -10.53 8.98
CA VAL A 34 15.70 -9.38 8.95
C VAL A 34 17.11 -9.93 9.09
N GLN A 35 17.91 -9.85 8.04
CA GLN A 35 19.28 -10.36 8.02
C GLN A 35 20.28 -9.19 8.04
N GLY A 36 21.30 -9.29 8.89
CA GLY A 36 22.39 -8.33 9.00
C GLY A 36 23.63 -8.97 9.61
N THR A 37 24.77 -8.33 9.44
CA THR A 37 26.05 -8.77 9.99
C THR A 37 26.41 -7.89 11.18
N ILE A 38 26.68 -8.53 12.32
CA ILE A 38 27.18 -7.89 13.52
C ILE A 38 28.69 -8.07 13.54
N VAL A 39 29.42 -6.97 13.50
CA VAL A 39 30.88 -6.97 13.56
C VAL A 39 31.30 -6.54 14.95
N VAL A 40 32.00 -7.44 15.66
CA VAL A 40 32.64 -7.15 16.94
C VAL A 40 34.12 -6.93 16.68
N SER A 41 34.61 -5.73 16.91
CA SER A 41 36.03 -5.39 16.72
C SER A 41 36.67 -5.03 18.05
N PRO A 42 37.69 -5.79 18.52
CA PRO A 42 38.51 -5.37 19.64
C PRO A 42 39.33 -4.15 19.22
N ARG A 43 39.34 -3.08 20.02
CA ARG A 43 40.28 -1.96 19.82
C ARG A 43 41.67 -2.28 20.37
N ASP A 44 41.78 -3.30 21.23
CA ASP A 44 43.03 -3.82 21.79
C ASP A 44 43.06 -5.35 21.69
N LEU A 45 44.06 -5.90 21.00
CA LEU A 45 44.19 -7.34 20.68
C LEU A 45 44.75 -8.20 21.82
N ARG A 46 45.06 -7.62 22.99
CA ARG A 46 45.90 -8.27 24.01
C ARG A 46 45.18 -9.16 25.02
N ALA A 47 43.85 -9.28 24.98
CA ALA A 47 43.11 -10.14 25.91
C ALA A 47 42.01 -10.95 25.18
N PRO A 48 41.92 -12.27 25.41
CA PRO A 48 40.78 -13.05 24.95
C PRO A 48 39.53 -12.56 25.68
N MET A 49 38.50 -12.23 24.91
CA MET A 49 37.24 -11.70 25.43
C MET A 49 36.18 -12.81 25.39
N SER A 50 35.48 -12.99 26.52
CA SER A 50 34.32 -13.88 26.62
C SER A 50 33.11 -13.04 27.04
N GLY A 51 32.00 -13.19 26.33
CA GLY A 51 30.77 -12.43 26.57
C GLY A 51 29.65 -12.88 25.65
N THR A 52 28.42 -12.51 25.97
CA THR A 52 27.24 -12.89 25.20
C THR A 52 26.81 -11.72 24.30
N VAL A 53 26.68 -11.97 22.99
CA VAL A 53 26.05 -11.03 22.07
C VAL A 53 24.54 -11.27 22.09
N LYS A 54 23.79 -10.28 22.57
CA LYS A 54 22.32 -10.30 22.52
C LYS A 54 21.85 -9.48 21.33
N VAL A 55 21.01 -10.06 20.50
CA VAL A 55 20.34 -9.38 19.38
C VAL A 55 18.85 -9.34 19.66
N SER A 56 18.26 -8.16 19.59
CA SER A 56 16.84 -7.95 19.80
C SER A 56 16.24 -7.06 18.72
N LEU A 57 15.05 -7.42 18.26
CA LEU A 57 14.21 -6.58 17.41
C LEU A 57 13.35 -5.71 18.31
N GLU A 58 13.53 -4.39 18.22
CA GLU A 58 12.72 -3.42 18.93
C GLU A 58 11.72 -2.79 17.94
N GLY A 59 10.43 -3.03 18.18
CA GLY A 59 9.36 -2.23 17.59
C GLY A 59 8.99 -1.14 18.59
N ILE A 60 9.19 0.13 18.24
CA ILE A 60 8.72 1.24 19.08
C ILE A 60 7.26 1.47 18.75
N THR A 61 6.41 0.55 19.19
CA THR A 61 5.01 0.85 19.46
C THR A 61 4.96 1.26 20.93
N GLY A 62 4.19 2.29 21.31
CA GLY A 62 3.89 2.52 22.73
C GLY A 62 3.38 1.22 23.41
N PRO A 63 3.31 1.13 24.75
CA PRO A 63 3.15 -0.13 25.49
C PRO A 63 1.93 -0.93 25.01
N MET A 64 2.13 -1.79 24.02
CA MET A 64 1.11 -2.60 23.36
C MET A 64 1.72 -3.97 23.20
N SER A 65 1.68 -4.70 24.31
CA SER A 65 1.95 -6.12 24.39
C SER A 65 1.13 -6.89 23.34
N ASN A 66 1.70 -7.98 22.84
CA ASN A 66 1.20 -9.01 21.91
C ASN A 66 -0.19 -9.65 22.24
N LYS A 67 -1.04 -9.03 23.05
CA LYS A 67 -2.33 -9.55 23.50
C LYS A 67 -3.40 -9.67 22.40
N TYR A 68 -3.16 -9.15 21.20
CA TYR A 68 -4.20 -9.00 20.17
C TYR A 68 -3.94 -9.75 18.86
N GLY A 69 -2.91 -10.60 18.78
CA GLY A 69 -2.66 -11.43 17.58
C GLY A 69 -2.47 -10.62 16.28
N GLN A 70 -2.11 -9.35 16.38
CA GLN A 70 -2.03 -8.46 15.21
C GLN A 70 -0.70 -8.63 14.50
N HIS A 71 -0.78 -8.72 13.17
CA HIS A 71 0.39 -8.62 12.33
C HIS A 71 1.09 -7.26 12.55
N ILE A 72 2.41 -7.32 12.65
CA ILE A 72 3.29 -6.15 12.81
C ILE A 72 2.96 -5.15 11.67
N PRO A 73 2.75 -3.84 11.93
CA PRO A 73 2.42 -2.87 10.89
C PRO A 73 3.64 -2.41 10.09
N SER A 74 3.45 -1.91 8.87
CA SER A 74 4.56 -1.33 8.10
C SER A 74 5.11 -0.08 8.77
N SER A 75 6.42 0.16 8.60
CA SER A 75 7.06 1.43 8.96
C SER A 75 6.33 2.60 8.31
N LEU A 76 6.11 3.63 9.12
CA LEU A 76 5.34 4.79 8.73
C LEU A 76 5.83 6.00 9.53
N ASN A 77 6.00 7.13 8.88
CA ASN A 77 6.25 8.40 9.56
C ASN A 77 5.37 9.47 8.92
N LEU A 78 4.46 10.05 9.70
CA LEU A 78 3.50 11.03 9.25
C LEU A 78 3.35 12.15 10.26
N ASN A 79 3.32 13.37 9.74
CA ASN A 79 2.92 14.54 10.49
C ASN A 79 1.47 14.88 10.12
N PHE A 80 0.63 15.06 11.14
CA PHE A 80 -0.75 15.49 10.99
C PHE A 80 -0.79 17.00 11.19
N SER A 81 -1.20 17.71 10.14
CA SER A 81 -1.71 19.06 10.28
C SER A 81 -3.23 19.00 10.47
N PRO A 82 -3.84 19.83 11.33
CA PRO A 82 -5.29 19.85 11.48
C PRO A 82 -5.96 20.08 10.12
N ALA A 83 -6.87 19.18 9.75
CA ALA A 83 -7.76 19.39 8.61
C ALA A 83 -8.74 20.51 8.96
N SER A 84 -8.94 21.45 8.04
CA SER A 84 -9.46 22.79 8.26
C SER A 84 -10.92 22.95 8.73
N ASN A 85 -11.58 21.94 9.29
CA ASN A 85 -13.04 21.99 9.53
C ASN A 85 -13.51 21.59 10.94
N GLN A 86 -12.64 21.54 11.97
CA GLN A 86 -13.11 21.46 13.35
C GLN A 86 -12.52 22.59 14.19
N SER A 87 -13.32 23.64 14.34
CA SER A 87 -13.21 24.63 15.40
C SER A 87 -13.56 23.99 16.75
N ALA A 88 -12.56 23.56 17.53
CA ALA A 88 -12.61 23.53 19.00
C ALA A 88 -11.38 22.89 19.68
N ILE A 89 -10.50 22.19 18.98
CA ILE A 89 -9.26 21.66 19.60
C ILE A 89 -8.05 22.36 18.96
N LEU A 90 -7.49 23.30 19.71
CA LEU A 90 -6.28 24.04 19.38
C LEU A 90 -5.14 23.12 18.92
N CYS A 91 -4.52 23.49 17.80
CA CYS A 91 -3.08 23.36 17.53
C CYS A 91 -2.36 22.01 17.79
N SER A 92 -3.06 20.87 17.82
CA SER A 92 -2.38 19.58 17.97
C SER A 92 -1.75 19.15 16.64
N LYS A 93 -0.47 19.47 16.46
CA LYS A 93 0.41 18.75 15.54
C LYS A 93 0.59 17.34 16.11
N ALA A 94 -0.15 16.37 15.60
CA ALA A 94 0.08 14.97 15.94
C ALA A 94 1.13 14.37 15.00
N THR A 95 1.92 13.43 15.49
CA THR A 95 2.87 12.67 14.69
C THR A 95 2.63 11.19 14.92
N CYS A 96 2.54 10.41 13.85
CA CYS A 96 2.53 8.95 13.94
C CYS A 96 3.85 8.44 13.36
N SER A 97 4.65 7.78 14.19
CA SER A 97 5.87 7.09 13.77
C SER A 97 5.79 5.62 14.17
N ILE A 98 6.02 4.73 13.21
CA ILE A 98 6.18 3.29 13.38
C ILE A 98 7.60 2.98 12.93
N GLU A 99 8.49 2.77 13.89
CA GLU A 99 9.92 2.58 13.67
C GLU A 99 10.37 1.22 14.19
N TYR A 100 11.22 0.56 13.39
CA TYR A 100 11.86 -0.70 13.76
C TYR A 100 13.36 -0.51 13.84
N ARG A 101 13.95 -1.14 14.85
CA ARG A 101 15.39 -1.08 15.12
C ARG A 101 15.90 -2.47 15.48
N ILE A 102 17.11 -2.77 15.04
CA ILE A 102 17.88 -3.91 15.57
C ILE A 102 18.84 -3.35 16.59
N ARG A 103 18.82 -3.96 17.77
CA ARG A 103 19.74 -3.65 18.86
C ARG A 103 20.64 -4.86 19.10
N ALA A 104 21.94 -4.63 19.02
CA ALA A 104 22.97 -5.58 19.38
C ALA A 104 23.67 -5.09 20.65
N GLN A 105 23.90 -6.00 21.60
CA GLN A 105 24.54 -5.69 22.87
C GLN A 105 25.59 -6.76 23.20
N ILE A 106 26.73 -6.33 23.74
CA ILE A 106 27.72 -7.23 24.36
C ILE A 106 27.52 -7.17 25.87
N LEU A 107 27.26 -8.34 26.46
CA LEU A 107 27.08 -8.52 27.90
C LEU A 107 28.32 -9.22 28.49
N VAL A 108 28.90 -8.63 29.54
CA VAL A 108 29.96 -9.23 30.36
C VAL A 108 29.44 -9.30 31.79
N GLU A 109 29.41 -10.49 32.38
CA GLU A 109 28.85 -10.72 33.73
C GLU A 109 27.42 -10.14 33.90
N GLY A 110 26.61 -10.25 32.84
CA GLY A 110 25.24 -9.72 32.82
C GLY A 110 25.12 -8.19 32.64
N ARG A 111 26.24 -7.46 32.57
CA ARG A 111 26.26 -6.00 32.35
C ARG A 111 26.52 -5.68 30.88
N CYS A 112 25.78 -4.71 30.33
CA CYS A 112 26.02 -4.22 28.98
C CYS A 112 27.28 -3.37 28.94
N VAL A 113 28.27 -3.81 28.15
CA VAL A 113 29.56 -3.13 27.99
C VAL A 113 29.60 -2.33 26.71
N VAL A 114 28.96 -2.84 25.65
CA VAL A 114 28.84 -2.16 24.35
C VAL A 114 27.47 -2.41 23.76
N GLU A 115 26.95 -1.40 23.08
CA GLU A 115 25.66 -1.44 22.40
C GLU A 115 25.77 -0.78 21.02
N SER A 116 25.01 -1.31 20.07
CA SER A 116 24.82 -0.74 18.75
C SER A 116 23.35 -0.88 18.35
N VAL A 117 22.78 0.17 17.78
CA VAL A 117 21.37 0.21 17.37
C VAL A 117 21.30 0.69 15.93
N GLN A 118 20.65 -0.11 15.09
CA GLN A 118 20.51 0.21 13.67
C GLN A 118 19.04 0.22 13.25
N PRO A 119 18.51 1.36 12.78
CA PRO A 119 17.13 1.46 12.29
C PRO A 119 16.96 0.84 10.90
N PHE A 120 15.75 0.36 10.62
CA PHE A 120 15.35 -0.13 9.29
C PHE A 120 13.87 0.15 9.01
N THR A 121 13.50 0.07 7.74
CA THR A 121 12.12 0.18 7.26
C THR A 121 11.53 -1.21 7.08
N LEU A 122 10.42 -1.50 7.74
CA LEU A 122 9.69 -2.75 7.56
C LEU A 122 8.49 -2.52 6.65
N TRP A 123 8.36 -3.30 5.58
CA TRP A 123 7.18 -3.37 4.75
C TRP A 123 6.48 -4.69 4.97
N THR A 124 5.29 -4.60 5.52
CA THR A 124 4.47 -5.77 5.78
C THR A 124 3.63 -6.06 4.54
N SER A 125 4.25 -6.71 3.57
CA SER A 125 3.52 -7.37 2.49
C SER A 125 2.83 -8.59 3.07
N GLN A 126 1.60 -8.42 3.55
CA GLN A 126 0.68 -9.55 3.54
C GLN A 126 0.46 -9.89 2.07
N GLY A 127 0.33 -11.18 1.73
CA GLY A 127 -0.01 -11.59 0.37
C GLY A 127 -1.31 -10.93 -0.12
N ARG A 128 -1.80 -11.29 -1.31
CA ARG A 128 -3.05 -10.73 -1.83
C ARG A 128 -4.17 -10.83 -0.79
N GLN A 129 -4.61 -9.68 -0.28
CA GLN A 129 -5.70 -9.62 0.67
C GLN A 129 -7.02 -9.76 -0.10
N PRO A 130 -8.07 -10.32 0.53
CA PRO A 130 -9.39 -10.33 -0.08
C PRO A 130 -9.84 -8.91 -0.43
N PRO A 131 -10.75 -8.75 -1.42
CA PRO A 131 -11.36 -7.46 -1.71
C PRO A 131 -11.93 -6.79 -0.46
N VAL A 132 -11.84 -5.47 -0.42
CA VAL A 132 -12.34 -4.64 0.67
C VAL A 132 -13.87 -4.74 0.71
N CYS A 133 -14.40 -5.16 1.85
CA CYS A 133 -15.82 -5.02 2.17
C CYS A 133 -16.17 -3.52 2.23
N ILE A 134 -16.95 -3.03 1.27
CA ILE A 134 -17.22 -1.59 1.14
C ILE A 134 -18.14 -1.10 2.25
N GLU A 135 -19.02 -1.99 2.71
CA GLU A 135 -20.00 -1.79 3.77
C GLU A 135 -19.33 -1.45 5.10
N ASP A 136 -18.13 -1.98 5.36
CA ASP A 136 -17.34 -1.69 6.56
C ASP A 136 -16.79 -0.25 6.58
N PHE A 137 -16.74 0.41 5.42
CA PHE A 137 -16.13 1.73 5.22
C PHE A 137 -17.09 2.71 4.55
N PRO A 138 -18.22 3.04 5.20
CA PRO A 138 -19.24 3.90 4.63
C PRO A 138 -18.69 5.28 4.28
N GLY A 139 -19.01 5.74 3.07
CA GLY A 139 -18.57 7.04 2.54
C GLY A 139 -17.12 7.10 2.05
N GLU A 140 -16.33 6.03 2.23
CA GLU A 140 -14.95 6.00 1.77
C GLU A 140 -14.83 5.61 0.31
N TYR A 141 -15.68 4.74 -0.20
CA TYR A 141 -15.60 4.27 -1.58
C TYR A 141 -16.90 4.54 -2.31
N LYS A 142 -16.78 4.70 -3.63
CA LYS A 142 -17.90 4.90 -4.53
C LYS A 142 -17.60 4.17 -5.82
N LEU A 143 -18.09 2.94 -5.90
CA LEU A 143 -17.87 2.02 -7.01
C LEU A 143 -18.77 2.32 -8.21
N SER A 144 -19.90 2.98 -7.99
CA SER A 144 -20.86 3.31 -9.03
C SER A 144 -21.37 4.74 -8.93
N ALA A 145 -21.80 5.28 -10.06
CA ALA A 145 -22.47 6.56 -10.17
C ALA A 145 -23.47 6.52 -11.32
N SER A 146 -24.65 7.10 -11.11
CA SER A 146 -25.68 7.24 -12.14
C SER A 146 -26.00 8.72 -12.34
N LYS A 147 -26.12 9.16 -13.59
CA LYS A 147 -26.49 10.53 -13.95
C LYS A 147 -27.33 10.56 -15.22
N THR A 148 -28.20 11.56 -15.29
CA THR A 148 -28.88 11.94 -16.53
C THR A 148 -27.89 12.65 -17.46
N LEU A 149 -27.77 12.14 -18.68
CA LEU A 149 -27.08 12.80 -19.78
C LEU A 149 -27.94 13.96 -20.30
N ARG A 150 -27.29 15.09 -20.58
CA ARG A 150 -27.95 16.27 -21.10
C ARG A 150 -27.31 16.72 -22.40
N SER A 151 -28.13 17.14 -23.36
CA SER A 151 -27.65 17.76 -24.60
C SER A 151 -27.05 19.15 -24.34
N PRO A 152 -26.40 19.78 -25.32
CA PRO A 152 -25.92 21.17 -25.19
C PRO A 152 -27.02 22.17 -24.82
N LEU A 153 -28.28 21.90 -25.20
CA LEU A 153 -29.46 22.68 -24.81
C LEU A 153 -30.03 22.28 -23.44
N LEU A 154 -29.24 21.57 -22.62
CA LEU A 154 -29.58 21.07 -21.27
C LEU A 154 -30.78 20.11 -21.18
N ARG A 155 -31.30 19.64 -22.32
CA ARG A 155 -32.41 18.69 -22.39
C ARG A 155 -31.92 17.28 -22.02
N PRO A 156 -32.63 16.54 -21.16
CA PRO A 156 -32.31 15.13 -20.87
C PRO A 156 -32.32 14.27 -22.14
N THR A 157 -31.28 13.45 -22.35
CA THR A 157 -31.17 12.55 -23.49
C THR A 157 -31.20 11.07 -23.11
N GLY A 158 -30.79 10.74 -21.90
CA GLY A 158 -30.84 9.40 -21.34
C GLY A 158 -30.26 9.36 -19.94
N ARG A 159 -30.21 8.18 -19.34
CA ARG A 159 -29.54 7.93 -18.08
C ARG A 159 -28.31 7.06 -18.34
N LEU A 160 -27.17 7.47 -17.80
CA LEU A 160 -25.93 6.73 -17.88
C LEU A 160 -25.48 6.36 -16.46
N GLN A 161 -25.25 5.08 -16.25
CA GLN A 161 -24.62 4.53 -15.06
C GLN A 161 -23.22 4.06 -15.42
N ILE A 162 -22.26 4.41 -14.57
CA ILE A 162 -20.90 3.90 -14.64
C ILE A 162 -20.65 3.16 -13.33
N TYR A 163 -20.10 1.96 -13.42
CA TYR A 163 -19.68 1.21 -12.25
C TYR A 163 -18.39 0.43 -12.55
N SER A 164 -17.71 0.06 -11.47
CA SER A 164 -16.42 -0.62 -11.50
C SER A 164 -16.26 -1.41 -10.20
N HIS A 165 -15.25 -2.29 -10.17
CA HIS A 165 -14.94 -3.11 -9.01
C HIS A 165 -13.58 -2.72 -8.44
N GLU A 166 -13.22 -3.31 -7.29
CA GLU A 166 -11.85 -3.23 -6.79
C GLU A 166 -10.89 -3.81 -7.85
N PRO A 167 -9.93 -3.01 -8.35
CA PRO A 167 -8.92 -3.50 -9.26
C PRO A 167 -7.91 -4.39 -8.53
N LEU A 168 -7.11 -5.13 -9.29
CA LEU A 168 -5.99 -5.86 -8.71
C LEU A 168 -5.03 -4.90 -7.98
N PRO A 169 -4.34 -5.38 -6.92
CA PRO A 169 -3.38 -4.57 -6.17
C PRO A 169 -2.32 -3.92 -7.07
N LEU A 170 -1.85 -2.74 -6.65
CA LEU A 170 -0.60 -2.18 -7.14
C LEU A 170 0.55 -2.96 -6.53
N GLU A 171 1.09 -3.87 -7.34
CA GLU A 171 2.18 -4.74 -6.98
C GLU A 171 3.51 -4.13 -7.44
N PHE A 172 4.33 -3.73 -6.47
CA PHE A 172 5.69 -3.27 -6.69
C PHE A 172 6.65 -4.43 -6.56
N SER A 173 7.60 -4.56 -7.48
CA SER A 173 8.64 -5.59 -7.40
C SER A 173 9.99 -5.03 -7.84
N PRO A 174 11.12 -5.63 -7.42
CA PRO A 174 12.46 -5.19 -7.83
C PRO A 174 12.66 -5.18 -9.35
N GLU A 175 11.97 -6.08 -10.05
CA GLU A 175 12.12 -6.29 -11.49
C GLU A 175 11.28 -5.31 -12.31
N LYS A 176 10.40 -4.52 -11.67
CA LYS A 176 9.46 -3.60 -12.32
C LYS A 176 9.78 -2.15 -12.00
N GLU A 177 9.83 -1.31 -13.03
CA GLU A 177 9.91 0.14 -12.89
C GLU A 177 8.51 0.69 -12.57
N GLY A 178 8.12 0.61 -11.28
CA GLY A 178 6.82 1.06 -10.76
C GLY A 178 5.78 -0.06 -10.66
N ALA A 179 4.50 0.33 -10.60
CA ALA A 179 3.39 -0.60 -10.49
C ALA A 179 2.23 -0.23 -11.42
N ALA A 180 1.53 -1.23 -11.94
CA ALA A 180 0.38 -1.03 -12.81
C ALA A 180 -0.75 -2.00 -12.46
N THR A 181 -1.99 -1.57 -12.69
CA THR A 181 -3.18 -2.41 -12.56
C THR A 181 -4.18 -2.09 -13.68
N SER A 182 -5.06 -3.04 -14.00
CA SER A 182 -6.18 -2.81 -14.92
C SER A 182 -7.44 -2.48 -14.14
N VAL A 183 -8.17 -1.46 -14.59
CA VAL A 183 -9.44 -1.03 -14.02
C VAL A 183 -10.51 -1.21 -15.07
N ARG A 184 -11.44 -2.13 -14.83
CA ARG A 184 -12.58 -2.35 -15.72
C ARG A 184 -13.69 -1.36 -15.40
N LEU A 185 -14.10 -0.58 -16.40
CA LEU A 185 -15.25 0.32 -16.33
C LEU A 185 -16.40 -0.30 -17.12
N GLN A 186 -17.54 -0.47 -16.46
CA GLN A 186 -18.77 -0.92 -17.07
C GLN A 186 -19.76 0.25 -17.12
N LEU A 187 -20.34 0.48 -18.29
CA LEU A 187 -21.27 1.57 -18.55
C LEU A 187 -22.60 0.99 -18.99
N ARG A 188 -23.68 1.48 -18.39
CA ARG A 188 -25.06 1.15 -18.76
C ARG A 188 -25.80 2.40 -19.15
N TYR A 189 -26.38 2.39 -20.35
CA TYR A 189 -27.14 3.49 -20.91
C TYR A 189 -28.60 3.10 -21.11
N GLU A 190 -29.49 3.96 -20.65
CA GLU A 190 -30.93 3.84 -20.78
C GLU A 190 -31.43 5.09 -21.53
N SER A 191 -32.11 4.87 -22.66
CA SER A 191 -32.68 5.97 -23.45
C SER A 191 -33.94 6.51 -22.77
N LEU A 192 -34.10 7.83 -22.73
CA LEU A 192 -35.35 8.46 -22.28
C LEU A 192 -36.40 8.53 -23.39
N LYS A 193 -35.99 8.36 -24.65
CA LYS A 193 -36.89 8.30 -25.79
C LYS A 193 -37.21 6.85 -26.11
N ASN A 194 -38.49 6.56 -26.27
CA ASN A 194 -39.01 5.28 -26.74
C ASN A 194 -38.81 5.15 -28.27
N ASP A 195 -37.61 5.49 -28.75
CA ASP A 195 -37.24 5.43 -30.16
C ASP A 195 -36.93 3.96 -30.51
N GLY A 196 -37.99 3.15 -30.65
CA GLY A 196 -37.98 1.79 -31.20
C GLY A 196 -36.72 0.95 -30.95
N ALA A 197 -36.61 0.36 -29.75
CA ALA A 197 -35.90 -0.85 -29.29
C ALA A 197 -34.64 -1.45 -30.01
N ARG A 198 -34.04 -0.90 -31.07
CA ARG A 198 -33.02 -1.62 -31.86
C ARG A 198 -31.82 -0.82 -32.32
N LEU A 199 -31.81 0.51 -32.15
CA LEU A 199 -30.66 1.31 -32.55
C LEU A 199 -29.65 1.41 -31.40
N PRO A 200 -28.37 1.07 -31.64
CA PRO A 200 -27.35 1.22 -30.62
C PRO A 200 -27.22 2.68 -30.20
N PRO A 201 -26.81 2.94 -28.95
CA PRO A 201 -26.67 4.30 -28.47
C PRO A 201 -25.64 5.05 -29.31
N PRO A 202 -25.79 6.37 -29.46
CA PRO A 202 -24.85 7.13 -30.28
C PRO A 202 -23.48 7.15 -29.62
N ARG A 203 -22.44 7.40 -30.43
CA ARG A 203 -21.05 7.31 -29.98
C ARG A 203 -20.79 8.18 -28.76
N PHE A 204 -20.39 7.54 -27.66
CA PHE A 204 -19.87 8.20 -26.48
C PHE A 204 -18.34 8.23 -26.53
N TYR A 205 -17.78 9.35 -26.10
CA TYR A 205 -16.35 9.48 -25.82
C TYR A 205 -16.16 10.02 -24.42
N GLY A 206 -15.10 9.55 -23.77
CA GLY A 206 -14.79 9.90 -22.39
C GLY A 206 -13.43 10.56 -22.26
N VAL A 207 -13.29 11.42 -21.27
CA VAL A 207 -12.01 11.85 -20.74
C VAL A 207 -11.98 11.48 -19.27
N ILE A 208 -10.96 10.72 -18.86
CA ILE A 208 -10.77 10.31 -17.48
C ILE A 208 -9.51 10.91 -16.89
N ARG A 209 -9.67 11.54 -15.73
CA ARG A 209 -8.57 11.91 -14.84
C ARG A 209 -8.54 10.93 -13.66
N SER A 210 -7.48 10.15 -13.58
CA SER A 210 -7.25 9.21 -12.47
C SER A 210 -6.13 9.72 -11.56
N SER A 211 -6.28 9.51 -10.25
CA SER A 211 -5.24 9.85 -9.26
C SER A 211 -5.29 8.89 -8.09
N LEU A 212 -4.14 8.46 -7.60
CA LEU A 212 -4.02 7.68 -6.38
C LEU A 212 -4.11 8.61 -5.16
N LYS A 213 -4.76 8.14 -4.10
CA LYS A 213 -4.78 8.83 -2.80
C LYS A 213 -4.55 7.84 -1.67
N ALA A 214 -3.55 8.10 -0.85
CA ALA A 214 -3.40 7.44 0.45
C ALA A 214 -4.24 8.18 1.51
N SER A 215 -4.93 7.42 2.33
CA SER A 215 -5.56 7.89 3.57
C SER A 215 -4.96 7.08 4.72
N THR A 216 -4.51 7.75 5.77
CA THR A 216 -4.04 7.12 7.00
C THR A 216 -4.88 7.59 8.16
N PHE A 217 -5.36 6.62 8.93
CA PHE A 217 -6.16 6.83 10.12
C PHE A 217 -5.36 6.35 11.32
N VAL A 218 -5.27 7.18 12.35
CA VAL A 218 -4.51 6.89 13.57
C VAL A 218 -5.40 7.16 14.77
N SER A 219 -5.53 6.17 15.64
CA SER A 219 -6.21 6.29 16.92
C SER A 219 -5.18 6.23 18.04
N ILE A 220 -5.33 7.08 19.06
CA ILE A 220 -4.47 7.01 20.26
C ILE A 220 -4.83 5.85 21.20
N GLN A 221 -5.99 5.23 21.02
CA GLN A 221 -6.45 4.07 21.78
C GLN A 221 -6.81 2.92 20.84
N PRO A 222 -6.59 1.64 21.22
CA PRO A 222 -7.00 0.51 20.41
C PRO A 222 -8.50 0.54 20.14
N GLN A 223 -8.88 0.57 18.88
CA GLN A 223 -10.27 0.47 18.45
C GLN A 223 -10.71 -1.00 18.39
N ARG A 224 -12.02 -1.27 18.34
CA ARG A 224 -12.54 -2.64 18.14
C ARG A 224 -12.31 -3.17 16.72
N ARG A 225 -12.08 -2.26 15.78
CA ARG A 225 -11.87 -2.53 14.34
C ARG A 225 -10.83 -1.56 13.78
N SER A 226 -10.45 -1.75 12.52
CA SER A 226 -9.56 -0.82 11.81
C SER A 226 -10.11 0.62 11.83
N PRO A 227 -9.31 1.62 12.24
CA PRO A 227 -9.75 3.01 12.18
C PRO A 227 -10.14 3.44 10.76
N ALA A 228 -11.31 4.06 10.65
CA ALA A 228 -11.94 4.46 9.40
C ALA A 228 -12.32 5.95 9.35
N ALA A 229 -12.76 6.43 8.19
CA ALA A 229 -13.15 7.84 8.00
C ALA A 229 -14.32 8.26 8.89
N CYS A 230 -15.28 7.37 9.11
CA CYS A 230 -16.38 7.61 10.04
C CYS A 230 -15.91 7.68 11.51
N ASP A 231 -14.81 7.02 11.86
CA ASP A 231 -14.25 7.11 13.21
C ASP A 231 -13.54 8.46 13.42
N ALA A 232 -12.81 8.94 12.41
CA ALA A 232 -12.14 10.25 12.45
C ALA A 232 -13.12 11.43 12.52
N SER A 233 -14.34 11.29 11.99
CA SER A 233 -15.37 12.34 12.11
C SER A 233 -16.08 12.35 13.46
N THR A 234 -16.02 11.24 14.20
CA THR A 234 -16.90 10.99 15.36
C THR A 234 -16.12 10.91 16.67
N PHE A 235 -14.90 10.37 16.65
CA PHE A 235 -14.08 10.17 17.84
C PHE A 235 -12.99 11.23 17.94
N PRO A 236 -12.87 11.95 19.09
CA PRO A 236 -11.89 13.02 19.29
C PRO A 236 -10.43 12.54 19.32
N PHE A 237 -10.23 11.22 19.26
CA PHE A 237 -8.97 10.53 19.43
C PHE A 237 -8.48 9.84 18.16
N THR A 238 -9.22 9.99 17.06
CA THR A 238 -8.89 9.43 15.76
C THR A 238 -8.56 10.55 14.78
N PHE A 239 -7.36 10.49 14.21
CA PHE A 239 -6.83 11.46 13.26
C PHE A 239 -6.80 10.87 11.86
N GLU A 240 -7.11 11.70 10.86
CA GLU A 240 -6.98 11.34 9.45
C GLU A 240 -5.95 12.24 8.77
N THR A 241 -5.07 11.64 7.98
CA THR A 241 -4.23 12.36 7.00
C THR A 241 -4.37 11.76 5.62
N ARG A 242 -4.19 12.61 4.61
CA ARG A 242 -4.48 12.31 3.21
C ARG A 242 -3.34 12.81 2.34
N LYS A 243 -2.72 11.91 1.58
CA LYS A 243 -1.73 12.26 0.56
C LYS A 243 -2.27 11.89 -0.81
N ALA A 244 -2.42 12.89 -1.68
CA ALA A 244 -2.75 12.67 -3.08
C ALA A 244 -1.46 12.55 -3.90
N TYR A 245 -1.44 11.64 -4.86
CA TYR A 245 -0.35 11.46 -5.81
C TYR A 245 -0.73 12.05 -7.18
N GLY A 246 0.25 12.12 -8.08
CA GLY A 246 0.08 12.66 -9.43
C GLY A 246 -1.14 12.08 -10.16
N SER A 247 -1.80 12.94 -10.93
CA SER A 247 -2.98 12.54 -11.71
C SER A 247 -2.65 12.34 -13.18
N LYS A 248 -3.22 11.31 -13.80
CA LYS A 248 -3.07 11.02 -15.24
C LYS A 248 -4.38 11.26 -15.97
N LEU A 249 -4.30 11.90 -17.13
CA LEU A 249 -5.45 12.17 -18.01
C LEU A 249 -5.41 11.21 -19.20
N ARG A 250 -6.55 10.61 -19.55
CA ARG A 250 -6.67 9.70 -20.70
C ARG A 250 -8.01 9.87 -21.40
N LYS A 251 -8.02 9.59 -22.70
CA LYS A 251 -9.24 9.48 -23.50
C LYS A 251 -9.78 8.05 -23.41
N LEU A 252 -11.09 7.90 -23.34
CA LEU A 252 -11.82 6.65 -23.38
C LEU A 252 -12.70 6.64 -24.62
N TYR A 253 -12.82 5.47 -25.22
CA TYR A 253 -13.69 5.24 -26.35
C TYR A 253 -14.55 4.01 -26.10
N PHE A 254 -15.83 4.09 -26.46
CA PHE A 254 -16.82 3.05 -26.19
C PHE A 254 -17.41 2.55 -27.53
N PRO A 255 -16.65 1.74 -28.29
CA PRO A 255 -17.04 1.33 -29.64
C PRO A 255 -18.20 0.35 -29.68
N HIS A 256 -18.26 -0.55 -28.70
CA HIS A 256 -19.13 -1.73 -28.75
C HIS A 256 -20.16 -1.66 -27.63
N TRP A 257 -21.42 -1.51 -28.01
CA TRP A 257 -22.55 -1.53 -27.10
C TRP A 257 -23.39 -2.78 -27.36
N THR A 258 -23.68 -3.52 -26.30
CA THR A 258 -24.52 -4.72 -26.34
C THR A 258 -25.88 -4.41 -25.76
N PRO A 259 -26.98 -4.78 -26.44
CA PRO A 259 -28.32 -4.63 -25.87
C PRO A 259 -28.53 -5.68 -24.78
N LEU A 260 -29.16 -5.25 -23.69
CA LEU A 260 -29.66 -6.07 -22.60
C LEU A 260 -31.16 -5.78 -22.49
N GLU A 261 -31.97 -6.77 -22.86
CA GLU A 261 -33.42 -6.66 -22.74
C GLU A 261 -33.82 -6.85 -21.27
N ILE A 262 -34.53 -5.87 -20.73
CA ILE A 262 -35.09 -5.88 -19.38
C ILE A 262 -36.61 -5.72 -19.53
N ASP A 263 -37.40 -6.20 -18.57
CA ASP A 263 -38.88 -6.09 -18.57
C ASP A 263 -39.40 -4.66 -18.80
N THR A 264 -38.58 -3.64 -18.53
CA THR A 264 -38.90 -2.21 -18.66
C THR A 264 -38.37 -1.54 -19.94
N GLY A 265 -37.64 -2.28 -20.78
CA GLY A 265 -37.07 -1.79 -22.05
C GLY A 265 -35.62 -2.25 -22.28
N THR A 266 -35.03 -1.78 -23.38
CA THR A 266 -33.66 -2.12 -23.78
C THR A 266 -32.65 -1.21 -23.08
N VAL A 267 -31.76 -1.80 -22.29
CA VAL A 267 -30.58 -1.14 -21.71
C VAL A 267 -29.36 -1.51 -22.53
N TRP A 268 -28.48 -0.56 -22.79
CA TRP A 268 -27.25 -0.81 -23.53
C TRP A 268 -26.06 -0.86 -22.57
N GLU A 269 -25.20 -1.86 -22.73
CA GLU A 269 -24.01 -2.04 -21.89
C GLU A 269 -22.73 -2.00 -22.73
N THR A 270 -21.65 -1.50 -22.14
CA THR A 270 -20.31 -1.55 -22.72
C THR A 270 -19.27 -1.64 -21.62
N GLU A 271 -18.12 -2.23 -21.95
CA GLU A 271 -16.99 -2.38 -21.04
C GLU A 271 -15.72 -1.79 -21.66
N THR A 272 -14.89 -1.19 -20.82
CA THR A 272 -13.55 -0.75 -21.23
C THR A 272 -12.56 -0.94 -20.10
N ASP A 273 -11.36 -1.40 -20.44
CA ASP A 273 -10.27 -1.57 -19.49
C ASP A 273 -9.31 -0.38 -19.53
N LEU A 274 -8.92 0.08 -18.34
CA LEU A 274 -8.01 1.20 -18.15
C LEU A 274 -6.79 0.76 -17.34
N THR A 275 -5.59 0.81 -17.93
CA THR A 275 -4.36 0.45 -17.22
C THR A 275 -3.85 1.57 -16.31
N PHE A 276 -4.23 1.67 -15.05
CA PHE A 276 -3.64 2.64 -14.13
C PHE A 276 -2.15 2.32 -13.89
N ARG A 277 -1.26 3.30 -14.01
CA ARG A 277 0.19 3.15 -13.76
C ARG A 277 0.64 4.14 -12.70
N CYS A 278 1.37 3.65 -11.70
CA CYS A 278 2.02 4.42 -10.66
C CYS A 278 3.54 4.36 -10.90
N ASP A 279 4.07 5.46 -11.42
CA ASP A 279 5.50 5.58 -11.77
C ASP A 279 6.27 6.29 -10.64
N ASP A 280 5.60 6.62 -9.53
CA ASP A 280 6.22 7.30 -8.40
C ASP A 280 7.25 6.36 -7.73
N LEU A 281 8.53 6.67 -7.94
CA LEU A 281 9.68 5.97 -7.37
C LEU A 281 9.84 6.23 -5.87
N ALA A 282 9.06 7.14 -5.26
CA ALA A 282 8.97 7.25 -3.82
C ALA A 282 8.13 6.09 -3.25
N CYS A 283 8.70 4.88 -3.36
CA CYS A 283 8.49 3.69 -2.53
C CYS A 283 7.26 3.85 -1.57
N LEU A 284 6.02 3.64 -2.08
CA LEU A 284 4.75 3.83 -1.35
C LEU A 284 4.68 2.91 -0.13
N THR A 285 4.25 3.39 1.04
CA THR A 285 4.00 2.48 2.18
C THR A 285 2.91 1.46 1.82
N PRO A 286 3.11 0.14 2.08
CA PRO A 286 2.10 -0.88 1.82
C PRO A 286 0.75 -0.56 2.49
N SER A 287 -0.32 -1.15 1.96
CA SER A 287 -1.61 -1.17 2.67
C SER A 287 -1.47 -2.03 3.92
N PHE A 288 -1.94 -1.52 5.06
CA PHE A 288 -2.00 -2.30 6.31
C PHE A 288 -3.08 -1.76 7.24
N SER A 289 -3.45 -2.58 8.22
CA SER A 289 -4.46 -2.25 9.21
C SER A 289 -4.13 -2.87 10.55
N SER A 290 -4.27 -2.10 11.62
CA SER A 290 -4.25 -2.52 13.02
C SER A 290 -5.38 -1.82 13.79
N MET A 291 -5.52 -2.10 15.09
CA MET A 291 -6.47 -1.38 15.94
C MET A 291 -6.09 0.09 16.21
N LEU A 292 -4.85 0.48 15.93
CA LEU A 292 -4.35 1.83 16.17
C LEU A 292 -4.15 2.60 14.87
N VAL A 293 -3.71 1.94 13.81
CA VAL A 293 -3.32 2.61 12.57
C VAL A 293 -3.82 1.82 11.38
N SER A 294 -4.44 2.50 10.43
CA SER A 294 -4.75 1.93 9.12
C SER A 294 -4.23 2.84 8.02
N ARG A 295 -3.63 2.24 6.99
CA ARG A 295 -3.25 2.95 5.77
C ARG A 295 -3.88 2.26 4.58
N ARG A 296 -4.71 3.01 3.87
CA ARG A 296 -5.54 2.54 2.76
C ARG A 296 -5.41 3.46 1.56
N TYR A 297 -5.59 2.91 0.37
CA TYR A 297 -5.50 3.66 -0.87
C TYR A 297 -6.83 3.68 -1.59
N SER A 298 -7.05 4.77 -2.30
CA SER A 298 -8.20 4.90 -3.20
C SER A 298 -7.75 5.40 -4.56
N LEU A 299 -8.23 4.75 -5.61
CA LEU A 299 -8.12 5.24 -6.97
C LEU A 299 -9.31 6.16 -7.24
N LYS A 300 -9.03 7.46 -7.29
CA LYS A 300 -10.04 8.47 -7.64
C LYS A 300 -10.09 8.64 -9.14
N MET A 301 -11.29 8.54 -9.69
CA MET A 301 -11.55 8.66 -11.12
C MET A 301 -12.60 9.73 -11.35
N TYR A 302 -12.22 10.80 -12.04
CA TYR A 302 -13.13 11.81 -12.55
C TYR A 302 -13.32 11.58 -14.05
N ILE A 303 -14.52 11.19 -14.45
CA ILE A 303 -14.84 10.74 -15.81
C ILE A 303 -15.82 11.73 -16.40
N VAL A 304 -15.46 12.39 -17.50
CA VAL A 304 -16.36 13.24 -18.28
C VAL A 304 -16.75 12.47 -19.53
N ILE A 305 -18.05 12.24 -19.71
CA ILE A 305 -18.62 11.61 -20.91
C ILE A 305 -19.25 12.70 -21.78
N SER A 306 -19.06 12.58 -23.09
CA SER A 306 -19.52 13.52 -24.11
C SER A 306 -19.95 12.76 -25.37
N GLY A 307 -20.58 13.47 -26.32
CA GLY A 307 -21.20 12.89 -27.52
C GLY A 307 -22.70 13.18 -27.55
N HIS A 308 -23.53 12.14 -27.45
CA HIS A 308 -25.00 12.28 -27.42
C HIS A 308 -25.54 13.08 -26.21
N GLY A 309 -24.71 13.24 -25.20
CA GLY A 309 -24.99 14.08 -24.05
C GLY A 309 -23.74 14.24 -23.22
N HIS A 310 -23.82 15.10 -22.21
CA HIS A 310 -22.71 15.44 -21.34
C HIS A 310 -23.04 15.10 -19.89
N ALA A 311 -22.13 14.39 -19.21
CA ALA A 311 -22.17 14.19 -17.78
C ALA A 311 -20.77 13.92 -17.20
N ALA A 312 -20.55 14.35 -15.97
CA ALA A 312 -19.31 14.11 -15.23
C ALA A 312 -19.53 13.22 -14.00
N PHE A 313 -18.77 12.14 -13.89
CA PHE A 313 -18.88 11.11 -12.86
C PHE A 313 -17.65 11.16 -11.95
N LYS A 314 -17.85 10.72 -10.70
CA LYS A 314 -16.79 10.55 -9.70
C LYS A 314 -16.90 9.14 -9.15
N LEU A 315 -15.88 8.32 -9.40
CA LEU A 315 -15.69 7.04 -8.75
C LEU A 315 -14.50 7.13 -7.79
N LYS A 316 -14.55 6.34 -6.73
CA LYS A 316 -13.48 6.21 -5.74
C LYS A 316 -13.37 4.73 -5.39
N LEU A 317 -12.49 4.03 -6.10
CA LEU A 317 -12.30 2.59 -5.95
C LEU A 317 -11.31 2.32 -4.82
N PRO A 318 -11.51 1.30 -3.96
CA PRO A 318 -10.44 0.80 -3.11
C PRO A 318 -9.32 0.26 -3.99
N ILE A 319 -8.09 0.34 -3.52
CA ILE A 319 -6.96 -0.32 -4.17
C ILE A 319 -5.92 -0.66 -3.12
N GLN A 320 -5.31 -1.83 -3.24
CA GLN A 320 -4.25 -2.26 -2.33
C GLN A 320 -2.88 -1.91 -2.90
N VAL A 321 -1.92 -1.58 -2.03
CA VAL A 321 -0.52 -1.42 -2.38
C VAL A 321 0.27 -2.51 -1.68
N MET A 322 1.04 -3.29 -2.44
CA MET A 322 1.84 -4.40 -1.92
C MET A 322 3.19 -4.49 -2.63
N TYR A 323 4.11 -5.20 -2.00
CA TYR A 323 5.43 -5.49 -2.54
C TYR A 323 5.60 -7.00 -2.68
N THR A 324 6.22 -7.41 -3.77
CA THR A 324 6.54 -8.80 -4.09
C THR A 324 7.97 -8.88 -4.64
N GLY A 325 8.55 -10.08 -4.55
CA GLY A 325 9.90 -10.37 -5.06
C GLY A 325 10.87 -10.78 -3.97
N ARG A 326 11.75 -11.72 -4.29
CA ARG A 326 12.83 -12.16 -3.39
C ARG A 326 13.95 -11.13 -3.46
N ARG A 327 13.88 -10.05 -2.66
CA ARG A 327 14.98 -9.06 -2.63
C ARG A 327 16.25 -9.60 -1.97
N PHE A 328 16.16 -10.63 -1.12
CA PHE A 328 17.31 -11.14 -0.37
C PHE A 328 17.20 -12.62 0.00
N LEU A 329 17.02 -13.50 -0.97
CA LEU A 329 17.52 -14.85 -0.75
C LEU A 329 19.00 -14.87 -1.13
N PRO A 330 19.92 -15.40 -0.30
CA PRO A 330 21.13 -15.93 -0.86
C PRO A 330 20.70 -16.98 -1.89
N SER A 331 21.27 -16.92 -3.09
CA SER A 331 21.24 -18.07 -4.00
C SER A 331 21.59 -19.32 -3.19
N GLU A 332 20.83 -20.40 -3.38
CA GLU A 332 21.14 -21.73 -2.83
C GLU A 332 22.41 -22.30 -3.51
N GLU A 333 23.50 -21.54 -3.56
CA GLU A 333 24.77 -21.90 -4.19
C GLU A 333 25.87 -22.18 -3.18
N ILE A 334 25.51 -22.38 -1.91
CA ILE A 334 26.38 -23.01 -0.91
C ILE A 334 25.70 -24.31 -0.44
N MET A 335 25.48 -25.21 -1.38
CA MET A 335 25.27 -26.63 -1.09
C MET A 335 26.42 -27.41 -1.74
N TYR A 336 27.30 -27.92 -0.87
CA TYR A 336 28.29 -28.99 -1.10
C TYR A 336 29.47 -28.70 -2.03
N THR A 337 30.51 -28.04 -1.50
CA THR A 337 31.88 -28.53 -1.75
C THR A 337 32.18 -29.63 -0.73
N ASN A 338 31.70 -30.85 -1.01
CA ASN A 338 32.27 -32.03 -0.38
C ASN A 338 33.65 -32.26 -1.03
N GLY A 339 34.71 -32.02 -0.27
CA GLY A 339 36.02 -32.56 -0.61
C GLY A 339 35.98 -34.09 -0.56
N PRO A 340 36.85 -34.78 -1.32
CA PRO A 340 36.89 -36.23 -1.29
C PRO A 340 37.55 -36.68 0.02
N GLU A 341 36.75 -37.17 0.97
CA GLU A 341 37.27 -37.88 2.14
C GLU A 341 37.37 -39.38 1.84
N ASP A 342 38.58 -39.89 2.06
CA ASP A 342 39.00 -41.28 1.98
C ASP A 342 38.06 -42.22 2.71
N MET A 343 37.63 -43.26 1.99
CA MET A 343 36.87 -44.37 2.54
C MET A 343 37.85 -45.50 2.91
N PRO A 344 37.99 -45.89 4.19
CA PRO A 344 38.72 -47.11 4.54
C PRO A 344 37.87 -48.36 4.26
N PRO A 345 38.50 -49.51 3.95
CA PRO A 345 37.79 -50.68 3.44
C PRO A 345 37.00 -51.39 4.55
N ALA A 346 35.84 -51.90 4.15
CA ALA A 346 34.95 -52.71 4.97
C ALA A 346 35.60 -54.08 5.30
N TYR A 347 35.59 -54.45 6.57
CA TYR A 347 35.72 -55.84 6.98
C TYR A 347 34.31 -56.47 7.02
N SER A 348 34.14 -57.55 6.26
CA SER A 348 33.04 -58.50 6.44
C SER A 348 33.46 -59.57 7.48
N PRO A 349 32.49 -60.17 8.20
CA PRO A 349 32.74 -61.32 9.07
C PRO A 349 33.11 -62.59 8.28
#